data_AF-A0A1F8DMW2-F1
#
_entry.id   AF-A0A1F8DMW2-F1
#
_cell.length_a   1.000
_cell.length_b   1.000
_cell.length_c   1.000
_cell.angle_alpha   90.00
_cell.angle_beta   90.00
_cell.angle_gamma   90.00
#
_symmetry.space_group_name_H-M   'P 1'
#
loop_
_entity.id
_entity.type
_entity.pdbx_description
1 polymer ?
#
loop_
_entity_poly.entity_id
_entity_poly.type
_entity_poly.pdbx_seq_one_letter_code
_entity_poly.pdbx_strand_id
1 'polypeptide(L)'
;MKYVVTDEQDRTFQDRAWELENRWRKNSLDPDRTLDGLQMLIENKGVSDYKRIIRDWQQFYLDLGIMYDLSGVRIPDDPGGFKRVIIMTQGVTPQSAYDLCARNFPCWKHTDDNLDEIVTSDRTAKCGSYAIRVRDRVEADEELANRSYNDLKRDGVVGITLEEREIYELKFFKETDKHLDINNWTLCAGSLCSDGGVPNASWSGCELKVDWDGRGDAGGGLRSRAAVS
;
A
#
# COMPACT_ATOMS: atom_id res chain seq x y z
N MET A 1 33.34 4.30 11.31
CA MET A 1 33.25 3.51 12.55
C MET A 1 33.52 2.06 12.17
N LYS A 2 34.66 1.46 12.57
CA LYS A 2 34.92 0.04 12.32
C LYS A 2 34.08 -0.74 13.33
N TYR A 3 33.10 -1.50 12.87
CA TYR A 3 32.40 -2.44 13.74
C TYR A 3 33.43 -3.51 14.16
N VAL A 4 33.74 -3.55 15.46
CA VAL A 4 34.59 -4.58 16.04
C VAL A 4 33.65 -5.70 16.49
N VAL A 5 33.73 -6.84 15.81
CA VAL A 5 33.05 -8.08 16.22
C VAL A 5 33.74 -8.57 17.48
N THR A 6 32.98 -8.91 18.52
CA THR A 6 33.55 -9.47 19.75
C THR A 6 33.87 -10.95 19.56
N ASP A 7 34.82 -11.48 20.33
CA ASP A 7 35.18 -12.92 20.30
C ASP A 7 33.96 -13.84 20.56
N GLU A 8 33.02 -13.37 21.38
CA GLU A 8 31.77 -14.09 21.66
C GLU A 8 30.83 -14.12 20.44
N GLN A 9 30.75 -13.03 19.70
CA GLN A 9 29.97 -12.96 18.45
C GLN A 9 30.60 -13.84 17.37
N ASP A 10 31.93 -13.84 17.26
CA ASP A 10 32.65 -14.69 16.29
C ASP A 10 32.44 -16.18 16.61
N ARG A 11 32.59 -16.58 17.87
CA ARG A 11 32.33 -17.95 18.31
C ARG A 11 30.88 -18.39 18.01
N THR A 12 29.91 -17.54 18.32
CA THR A 12 28.49 -17.81 18.06
C THR A 12 28.21 -18.01 16.56
N PHE A 13 28.89 -17.24 15.71
CA PHE A 13 28.78 -17.40 14.26
C PHE A 13 29.38 -18.72 13.79
N GLN A 14 30.57 -19.07 14.26
CA GLN A 14 31.24 -20.33 13.91
C GLN A 14 30.40 -21.56 14.32
N ASP A 15 29.81 -21.56 15.52
CA ASP A 15 28.96 -22.65 16.02
C ASP A 15 27.73 -22.86 15.13
N ARG A 16 27.08 -21.77 14.71
CA ARG A 16 25.91 -21.82 13.82
C ARG A 16 26.25 -22.24 12.40
N ALA A 17 27.39 -21.80 11.88
CA ALA A 17 27.88 -22.22 10.57
C ALA A 17 28.16 -23.73 10.53
N TRP A 18 28.77 -24.24 11.60
CA TRP A 18 29.03 -25.67 11.76
C TRP A 18 27.74 -26.51 11.88
N GLU A 19 26.73 -26.01 12.60
CA GLU A 19 25.43 -26.68 12.69
C GLU A 19 24.72 -26.78 11.33
N LEU A 20 24.74 -25.69 10.55
CA LEU A 20 24.19 -25.65 9.19
C LEU A 20 24.89 -26.66 8.28
N GLU A 21 26.22 -26.70 8.29
CA GLU A 21 27.00 -27.64 7.50
C GLU A 21 26.65 -29.10 7.84
N ASN A 22 26.53 -29.42 9.13
CA ASN A 22 26.15 -30.76 9.58
C ASN A 22 24.75 -31.17 9.13
N ARG A 23 23.79 -30.24 9.15
CA ARG A 23 22.43 -30.50 8.70
C ARG A 23 22.36 -30.68 7.18
N TRP A 24 23.17 -29.92 6.44
CA TRP A 24 23.31 -30.07 4.99
C TRP A 24 23.90 -31.45 4.63
N ARG A 25 24.99 -31.87 5.28
CA ARG A 25 25.60 -33.20 5.09
C ARG A 25 24.66 -34.36 5.42
N LYS A 26 23.72 -34.16 6.35
CA LYS A 26 22.70 -35.15 6.73
C LYS A 26 21.47 -35.14 5.82
N ASN A 27 21.47 -34.34 4.75
CA ASN A 27 20.32 -34.14 3.86
C ASN A 27 19.03 -33.72 4.61
N SER A 28 19.17 -33.11 5.79
CA SER A 28 18.05 -32.67 6.62
C SER A 28 17.61 -31.23 6.30
N LEU A 29 18.21 -30.65 5.27
CA LEU A 29 17.96 -29.29 4.78
C LEU A 29 17.93 -29.35 3.25
N ASP A 30 16.99 -28.60 2.68
CA ASP A 30 16.93 -28.33 1.25
C ASP A 30 18.10 -27.37 0.88
N PRO A 31 19.04 -27.79 0.03
CA PRO A 31 20.20 -26.99 -0.35
C PRO A 31 19.83 -25.63 -0.97
N ASP A 32 18.80 -25.61 -1.81
CA ASP A 32 18.41 -24.40 -2.57
C ASP A 32 17.78 -23.38 -1.62
N ARG A 33 16.87 -23.82 -0.75
CA ARG A 33 16.26 -22.94 0.27
C ARG A 33 17.26 -22.41 1.29
N THR A 34 18.28 -23.20 1.61
CA THR A 34 19.32 -22.81 2.57
C THR A 34 20.26 -21.77 1.96
N LEU A 35 20.64 -21.96 0.69
CA LEU A 35 21.45 -21.01 -0.06
C LEU A 35 20.69 -19.68 -0.25
N ASP A 36 19.41 -19.75 -0.63
CA ASP A 36 18.52 -18.59 -0.71
C ASP A 36 18.53 -17.83 0.61
N GLY A 37 18.29 -18.50 1.74
CA GLY A 37 18.25 -17.91 3.07
C GLY A 37 19.57 -17.25 3.52
N LEU A 38 20.72 -17.79 3.12
CA LEU A 38 22.04 -17.23 3.41
C LEU A 38 22.37 -16.03 2.51
N GLN A 39 22.08 -16.13 1.22
CA GLN A 39 22.27 -15.03 0.27
C GLN A 39 21.45 -13.81 0.68
N MET A 40 20.22 -14.09 1.08
CA MET A 40 19.29 -13.19 1.74
C MET A 40 19.84 -12.46 2.99
N LEU A 41 20.69 -13.10 3.81
CA LEU A 41 21.33 -12.47 4.98
C LEU A 41 22.56 -11.65 4.59
N ILE A 42 23.32 -12.13 3.60
CA ILE A 42 24.52 -11.47 3.06
C ILE A 42 24.15 -10.19 2.30
N GLU A 43 23.01 -10.17 1.60
CA GLU A 43 22.55 -9.06 0.76
C GLU A 43 21.81 -7.95 1.53
N ASN A 44 21.68 -8.05 2.86
CA ASN A 44 21.03 -7.02 3.68
C ASN A 44 19.60 -6.68 3.20
N LYS A 45 18.78 -7.73 3.14
CA LYS A 45 17.46 -7.90 2.52
C LYS A 45 16.39 -6.79 2.60
N GLY A 46 16.56 -5.75 3.42
CA GLY A 46 15.68 -4.58 3.36
C GLY A 46 15.82 -3.83 2.03
N VAL A 47 17.03 -3.75 1.48
CA VAL A 47 17.32 -2.98 0.26
C VAL A 47 16.94 -3.74 -1.02
N SER A 48 17.07 -5.08 -1.02
CA SER A 48 16.73 -5.90 -2.18
C SER A 48 15.21 -5.99 -2.42
N ASP A 49 14.42 -6.03 -1.34
CA ASP A 49 12.96 -6.12 -1.41
C ASP A 49 12.35 -4.78 -1.86
N TYR A 50 12.84 -3.64 -1.36
CA TYR A 50 12.40 -2.31 -1.82
C TYR A 50 12.70 -2.06 -3.30
N LYS A 51 13.88 -2.48 -3.78
CA LYS A 51 14.19 -2.39 -5.22
C LYS A 51 13.23 -3.23 -6.06
N ARG A 52 12.83 -4.41 -5.58
CA ARG A 52 11.84 -5.25 -6.27
C ARG A 52 10.47 -4.60 -6.31
N ILE A 53 10.00 -4.06 -5.18
CA ILE A 53 8.73 -3.34 -5.08
C ILE A 53 8.73 -2.13 -6.01
N ILE A 54 9.79 -1.31 -5.99
CA ILE A 54 9.89 -0.13 -6.87
C ILE A 54 9.85 -0.54 -8.35
N ARG A 55 10.58 -1.60 -8.75
CA ARG A 55 10.55 -2.11 -10.14
C ARG A 55 9.18 -2.64 -10.54
N ASP A 56 8.48 -3.32 -9.65
CA ASP A 56 7.13 -3.81 -9.90
C ASP A 56 6.14 -2.65 -10.12
N TRP A 57 6.19 -1.63 -9.27
CA TRP A 57 5.40 -0.40 -9.46
C TRP A 57 5.81 0.38 -10.72
N GLN A 58 7.10 0.43 -11.03
CA GLN A 58 7.63 1.04 -12.25
C GLN A 58 7.04 0.36 -13.50
N GLN A 59 6.99 -0.97 -13.50
CA GLN A 59 6.41 -1.74 -14.60
C GLN A 59 4.89 -1.54 -14.67
N PHE A 60 4.20 -1.54 -13.53
CA PHE A 60 2.77 -1.28 -13.47
C PHE A 60 2.38 0.06 -14.12
N TYR A 61 3.09 1.14 -13.79
CA TYR A 61 2.83 2.44 -14.42
C TYR A 61 3.21 2.46 -15.90
N LEU A 62 4.30 1.80 -16.27
CA LEU A 62 4.70 1.66 -17.68
C LEU A 62 3.61 0.95 -18.51
N ASP A 63 3.00 -0.10 -17.97
CA ASP A 63 1.89 -0.85 -18.60
C ASP A 63 0.62 0.01 -18.76
N LEU A 64 0.47 1.03 -17.92
CA LEU A 64 -0.59 2.04 -18.01
C LEU A 64 -0.22 3.22 -18.95
N GLY A 65 0.95 3.17 -19.58
CA GLY A 65 1.46 4.23 -20.46
C GLY A 65 2.06 5.42 -19.72
N ILE A 66 2.34 5.30 -18.42
CA ILE A 66 2.91 6.35 -17.58
C ILE A 66 4.41 6.06 -17.38
N MET A 67 5.25 6.83 -18.05
CA MET A 67 6.71 6.74 -17.89
C MET A 67 7.17 7.75 -16.84
N TYR A 68 7.57 7.27 -15.66
CA TYR A 68 8.09 8.11 -14.59
C TYR A 68 9.11 7.36 -13.76
N ASP A 69 10.28 7.94 -13.46
CA ASP A 69 11.32 7.26 -12.67
C ASP A 69 10.96 7.19 -11.17
N LEU A 70 10.73 5.99 -10.65
CA LEU A 70 10.44 5.72 -9.25
C LEU A 70 11.67 5.32 -8.43
N SER A 71 12.87 5.29 -9.03
CA SER A 71 14.10 4.82 -8.37
C SER A 71 14.46 5.64 -7.11
N GLY A 72 14.04 6.90 -7.06
CA GLY A 72 14.23 7.80 -5.92
C GLY A 72 13.14 7.74 -4.84
N VAL A 73 12.08 6.94 -5.03
CA VAL A 73 10.99 6.86 -4.05
C VAL A 73 11.46 6.16 -2.78
N ARG A 74 11.26 6.82 -1.64
CA ARG A 74 11.49 6.23 -0.31
C ARG A 74 10.25 5.49 0.16
N ILE A 75 10.39 4.19 0.42
CA ILE A 75 9.34 3.39 1.04
C ILE A 75 9.43 3.58 2.57
N PRO A 76 8.32 3.92 3.26
CA PRO A 76 8.30 4.04 4.72
C PRO A 76 8.65 2.71 5.39
N ASP A 77 9.13 2.74 6.64
CA ASP A 77 9.31 1.52 7.42
C ASP A 77 7.93 0.94 7.82
N ASP A 78 7.83 -0.39 7.93
CA ASP A 78 6.59 -1.04 8.40
C ASP A 78 6.53 -1.00 9.93
N PRO A 79 5.59 -0.26 10.55
CA PRO A 79 5.45 -0.23 12.01
C PRO A 79 4.83 -1.52 12.57
N GLY A 80 4.43 -2.46 11.71
CA GLY A 80 3.83 -3.74 12.07
C GLY A 80 2.47 -3.91 11.42
N GLY A 81 2.38 -4.83 10.45
CA GLY A 81 1.14 -5.21 9.78
C GLY A 81 0.81 -4.41 8.51
N PHE A 82 1.56 -3.36 8.19
CA PHE A 82 1.35 -2.53 7.00
C PHE A 82 2.20 -3.05 5.83
N LYS A 83 1.85 -4.27 5.39
CA LYS A 83 2.64 -5.02 4.40
C LYS A 83 2.46 -4.52 2.97
N ARG A 84 1.32 -3.93 2.63
CA ARG A 84 1.04 -3.44 1.27
C ARG A 84 1.67 -2.08 1.07
N VAL A 85 2.58 -1.98 0.12
CA VAL A 85 3.16 -0.69 -0.33
C VAL A 85 2.35 -0.19 -1.52
N ILE A 86 1.96 1.08 -1.47
CA ILE A 86 1.37 1.81 -2.60
C ILE A 86 2.35 2.90 -2.99
N ILE A 87 2.76 2.95 -4.26
CA ILE A 87 3.62 4.02 -4.79
C ILE A 87 2.77 4.90 -5.70
N MET A 88 2.62 6.16 -5.33
CA MET A 88 1.95 7.19 -6.13
C MET A 88 2.99 7.86 -7.02
N THR A 89 2.77 7.83 -8.33
CA THR A 89 3.66 8.51 -9.29
C THR A 89 3.25 9.97 -9.48
N GLN A 90 4.23 10.84 -9.76
CA GLN A 90 3.99 12.27 -9.94
C GLN A 90 2.98 12.51 -11.05
N GLY A 91 2.04 13.43 -10.79
CA GLY A 91 0.99 13.79 -11.75
C GLY A 91 -0.24 12.89 -11.70
N VAL A 92 -0.25 11.82 -10.90
CA VAL A 92 -1.50 11.15 -10.54
C VAL A 92 -2.32 12.07 -9.64
N THR A 93 -3.51 12.38 -10.13
CA THR A 93 -4.57 13.16 -9.48
C THR A 93 -5.81 12.28 -9.22
N PRO A 94 -6.75 12.70 -8.34
CA PRO A 94 -8.02 11.99 -8.12
C PRO A 94 -8.75 11.61 -9.42
N GLN A 95 -8.94 12.55 -10.35
CA GLN A 95 -9.65 12.23 -11.59
C GLN A 95 -8.85 11.27 -12.47
N SER A 96 -7.53 11.45 -12.58
CA SER A 96 -6.71 10.55 -13.39
C SER A 96 -6.66 9.13 -12.83
N ALA A 97 -6.66 8.96 -11.50
CA ALA A 97 -6.67 7.66 -10.86
C ALA A 97 -8.00 6.92 -11.08
N TYR A 98 -9.13 7.63 -10.95
CA TYR A 98 -10.45 7.15 -11.35
C TYR A 98 -10.48 6.73 -12.83
N ASP A 99 -9.97 7.57 -13.74
CA ASP A 99 -9.97 7.29 -15.17
C ASP A 99 -9.14 6.04 -15.51
N LEU A 100 -8.04 5.81 -14.80
CA LEU A 100 -7.24 4.60 -14.95
C LEU A 100 -8.03 3.36 -14.52
N CYS A 101 -8.81 3.43 -13.43
CA CYS A 101 -9.74 2.37 -13.05
C CYS A 101 -10.82 2.14 -14.12
N ALA A 102 -11.48 3.21 -14.58
CA ALA A 102 -12.59 3.14 -15.55
C ALA A 102 -12.18 2.57 -16.92
N ARG A 103 -10.89 2.66 -17.29
CA ARG A 103 -10.35 2.01 -18.50
C ARG A 103 -10.19 0.50 -18.37
N ASN A 104 -10.18 -0.03 -17.14
CA ASN A 104 -9.87 -1.43 -16.87
C ASN A 104 -11.07 -2.23 -16.38
N PHE A 105 -12.00 -1.58 -15.69
CA PHE A 105 -13.23 -2.22 -15.18
C PHE A 105 -14.34 -1.16 -15.01
N PRO A 106 -15.62 -1.59 -14.93
CA PRO A 106 -16.74 -0.68 -14.74
C PRO A 106 -16.57 0.18 -13.47
N CYS A 107 -16.86 1.46 -13.59
CA CYS A 107 -16.79 2.42 -12.50
C CYS A 107 -18.01 3.33 -12.51
N TRP A 108 -18.42 3.76 -11.33
CA TRP A 108 -19.45 4.76 -11.10
C TRP A 108 -18.97 5.75 -10.04
N LYS A 109 -19.29 7.03 -10.19
CA LYS A 109 -19.09 8.04 -9.16
C LYS A 109 -20.38 8.84 -8.95
N HIS A 110 -20.63 9.27 -7.72
CA HIS A 110 -21.85 10.00 -7.35
C HIS A 110 -22.03 11.35 -8.06
N THR A 111 -20.95 11.92 -8.58
CA THR A 111 -20.94 13.23 -9.22
C THR A 111 -20.47 13.16 -10.67
N ASP A 112 -20.98 14.06 -11.50
CA ASP A 112 -20.44 14.33 -12.83
C ASP A 112 -19.24 15.29 -12.80
N ASP A 113 -18.99 15.96 -11.67
CA ASP A 113 -17.90 16.93 -11.51
C ASP A 113 -16.52 16.26 -11.64
N ASN A 114 -15.53 17.06 -12.07
CA ASN A 114 -14.14 16.63 -12.10
C ASN A 114 -13.60 16.45 -10.67
N LEU A 115 -13.13 15.26 -10.34
CA LEU A 115 -12.61 14.96 -9.00
C LEU A 115 -11.41 15.85 -8.63
N ASP A 116 -10.64 16.33 -9.60
CA ASP A 116 -9.51 17.24 -9.35
C ASP A 116 -9.94 18.64 -8.87
N GLU A 117 -11.19 19.01 -9.12
CA GLU A 117 -11.77 20.30 -8.74
C GLU A 117 -12.46 20.24 -7.38
N ILE A 118 -13.05 19.08 -7.06
CA ILE A 118 -13.88 18.92 -5.86
C ILE A 118 -13.20 18.14 -4.73
N VAL A 119 -12.15 17.34 -5.01
CA VAL A 119 -11.45 16.54 -3.98
C VAL A 119 -10.12 17.18 -3.62
N THR A 120 -9.90 17.37 -2.31
CA THR A 120 -8.61 17.76 -1.74
C THR A 120 -8.09 16.66 -0.84
N SER A 121 -6.85 16.22 -1.08
CA SER A 121 -6.20 15.14 -0.34
C SER A 121 -5.05 15.67 0.54
N ASP A 122 -4.90 15.10 1.73
CA ASP A 122 -3.82 15.39 2.69
C ASP A 122 -2.43 15.07 2.12
N ARG A 123 -2.36 14.06 1.24
CA ARG A 123 -1.17 13.66 0.48
C ARG A 123 -1.49 13.71 -1.00
N THR A 124 -0.57 14.26 -1.80
CA THR A 124 -0.71 14.34 -3.25
C THR A 124 0.62 14.12 -3.94
N ALA A 125 0.59 13.56 -5.15
CA ALA A 125 1.80 13.37 -5.96
C ALA A 125 2.13 14.61 -6.82
N LYS A 126 1.65 15.80 -6.43
CA LYS A 126 1.86 17.05 -7.20
C LYS A 126 3.34 17.47 -7.22
N CYS A 127 4.05 17.28 -6.11
CA CYS A 127 5.43 17.74 -5.93
C CYS A 127 6.47 16.59 -6.01
N GLY A 128 6.06 15.41 -6.46
CA GLY A 128 6.92 14.26 -6.56
C GLY A 128 6.20 12.95 -6.27
N SER A 129 6.81 11.86 -6.69
CA SER A 129 6.33 10.51 -6.36
C SER A 129 6.60 10.19 -4.89
N TYR A 130 5.69 9.44 -4.27
CA TYR A 130 5.82 9.03 -2.87
C TYR A 130 5.27 7.63 -2.67
N ALA A 131 5.60 7.02 -1.53
CA ALA A 131 5.07 5.73 -1.15
C ALA A 131 4.37 5.81 0.21
N ILE A 132 3.33 5.00 0.36
CA ILE A 132 2.68 4.74 1.63
C ILE A 132 2.64 3.24 1.90
N ARG A 133 2.38 2.88 3.14
CA ARG A 133 1.99 1.53 3.53
C ARG A 133 0.57 1.49 4.06
N VAL A 134 -0.14 0.44 3.69
CA VAL A 134 -1.45 0.06 4.22
C VAL A 134 -1.43 -1.42 4.61
N ARG A 135 -2.45 -1.89 5.32
CA ARG A 135 -2.60 -3.32 5.61
C ARG A 135 -3.00 -4.08 4.35
N ASP A 136 -2.36 -5.22 4.13
CA ASP A 136 -2.57 -6.07 2.95
C ASP A 136 -3.80 -6.96 3.14
N ARG A 137 -4.97 -6.40 2.87
CA ARG A 137 -6.27 -7.09 2.98
C ARG A 137 -7.29 -6.54 1.98
N VAL A 138 -8.21 -7.43 1.60
CA VAL A 138 -9.31 -7.13 0.67
C VAL A 138 -10.23 -6.06 1.24
N GLU A 139 -10.66 -6.22 2.48
CA GLU A 139 -11.54 -5.27 3.16
C GLU A 139 -10.73 -4.19 3.90
N ALA A 140 -11.34 -3.03 4.12
CA ALA A 140 -10.73 -1.97 4.92
C ALA A 140 -10.64 -2.32 6.42
N ASP A 141 -10.05 -1.42 7.20
CA ASP A 141 -9.54 -1.78 8.51
C ASP A 141 -10.64 -2.12 9.52
N GLU A 142 -10.72 -3.39 9.93
CA GLU A 142 -11.76 -3.87 10.85
C GLU A 142 -11.71 -3.15 12.20
N GLU A 143 -10.51 -2.87 12.70
CA GLU A 143 -10.29 -2.08 13.91
C GLU A 143 -10.73 -0.61 13.80
N LEU A 144 -10.95 -0.13 12.56
CA LEU A 144 -11.48 1.20 12.26
C LEU A 144 -12.94 1.17 11.81
N ALA A 145 -13.65 0.06 12.02
CA ALA A 145 -15.06 -0.04 11.68
C ALA A 145 -15.92 0.93 12.49
N ASN A 146 -16.95 1.48 11.85
CA ASN A 146 -17.92 2.40 12.45
C ASN A 146 -17.26 3.65 13.06
N ARG A 147 -16.15 4.10 12.46
CA ARG A 147 -15.48 5.33 12.86
C ARG A 147 -15.66 6.36 11.77
N SER A 148 -16.15 7.54 12.16
CA SER A 148 -16.29 8.67 11.25
C SER A 148 -14.94 9.33 10.96
N TYR A 149 -14.91 10.19 9.94
CA TYR A 149 -13.75 11.06 9.71
C TYR A 149 -13.39 11.88 10.96
N ASN A 150 -14.38 12.42 11.67
CA ASN A 150 -14.15 13.19 12.89
C ASN A 150 -13.51 12.33 13.99
N ASP A 151 -13.94 11.07 14.15
CA ASP A 151 -13.33 10.14 15.11
C ASP A 151 -11.88 9.83 14.76
N LEU A 152 -11.61 9.53 13.48
CA LEU A 152 -10.27 9.25 12.98
C LEU A 152 -9.34 10.45 13.17
N LYS A 153 -9.81 11.66 12.87
CA LYS A 153 -9.03 12.88 13.04
C LYS A 153 -8.74 13.18 14.50
N ARG A 154 -9.73 13.01 15.39
CA ARG A 154 -9.55 13.16 16.84
C ARG A 154 -8.52 12.18 17.38
N ASP A 155 -8.55 10.94 16.90
CA ASP A 155 -7.68 9.87 17.38
C ASP A 155 -6.31 9.87 16.67
N GLY A 156 -6.05 10.85 15.79
CA GLY A 156 -4.78 11.00 15.08
C GLY A 156 -4.51 9.92 14.03
N VAL A 157 -5.55 9.20 13.58
CA VAL A 157 -5.42 8.17 12.55
C VAL A 157 -5.33 8.83 11.18
N VAL A 158 -4.24 8.59 10.49
CA VAL A 158 -4.04 9.03 9.10
C VAL A 158 -4.70 8.01 8.17
N GLY A 159 -5.78 8.40 7.49
CA GLY A 159 -6.48 7.56 6.52
C GLY A 159 -5.88 7.64 5.13
N ILE A 160 -6.11 6.61 4.31
CA ILE A 160 -5.82 6.60 2.86
C ILE A 160 -6.57 7.73 2.14
N THR A 161 -5.97 8.33 1.12
CA THR A 161 -6.64 9.30 0.24
C THR A 161 -7.44 8.58 -0.85
N LEU A 162 -8.31 9.31 -1.56
CA LEU A 162 -9.09 8.73 -2.66
C LEU A 162 -8.20 8.20 -3.79
N GLU A 163 -7.24 9.00 -4.27
CA GLU A 163 -6.36 8.60 -5.37
C GLU A 163 -5.44 7.42 -4.98
N GLU A 164 -5.01 7.36 -3.72
CA GLU A 164 -4.25 6.22 -3.18
C GLU A 164 -5.09 4.94 -3.20
N ARG A 165 -6.39 5.05 -2.84
CA ARG A 165 -7.31 3.92 -2.85
C ARG A 165 -7.63 3.44 -4.27
N GLU A 166 -7.82 4.34 -5.21
CA GLU A 166 -8.07 4.00 -6.62
C GLU A 166 -6.86 3.32 -7.27
N ILE A 167 -5.66 3.85 -7.07
CA ILE A 167 -4.43 3.20 -7.56
C ILE A 167 -4.23 1.82 -6.91
N TYR A 168 -4.58 1.69 -5.63
CA TYR A 168 -4.55 0.39 -4.97
C TYR A 168 -5.58 -0.58 -5.58
N GLU A 169 -6.80 -0.13 -5.91
CA GLU A 169 -7.80 -0.95 -6.63
C GLU A 169 -7.19 -1.52 -7.90
N LEU A 170 -6.67 -0.63 -8.74
CA LEU A 170 -6.20 -0.98 -10.06
C LEU A 170 -5.01 -1.94 -9.98
N LYS A 171 -4.06 -1.69 -9.06
CA LYS A 171 -2.93 -2.59 -8.85
C LYS A 171 -3.41 -3.96 -8.38
N PHE A 172 -4.32 -4.01 -7.41
CA PHE A 172 -4.86 -5.26 -6.87
C PHE A 172 -5.63 -6.05 -7.94
N PHE A 173 -6.44 -5.38 -8.76
CA PHE A 173 -7.13 -5.97 -9.89
C PHE A 173 -6.15 -6.57 -10.91
N LYS A 174 -5.12 -5.82 -11.32
CA LYS A 174 -4.11 -6.33 -12.26
C LYS A 174 -3.32 -7.52 -11.71
N GLU A 175 -3.12 -7.61 -10.40
CA GLU A 175 -2.41 -8.71 -9.75
C GLU A 175 -3.27 -9.96 -9.56
N THR A 176 -4.59 -9.81 -9.39
CA THR A 176 -5.43 -10.88 -8.85
C THR A 176 -6.70 -11.18 -9.65
N ASP A 177 -7.08 -10.31 -10.59
CA ASP A 177 -8.37 -10.30 -11.29
C ASP A 177 -9.57 -10.24 -10.33
N LYS A 178 -9.37 -9.60 -9.16
CA LYS A 178 -10.35 -9.41 -8.09
C LYS A 178 -10.36 -7.95 -7.64
N HIS A 179 -11.38 -7.60 -6.85
CA HIS A 179 -11.61 -6.24 -6.36
C HIS A 179 -11.49 -6.14 -4.84
N LEU A 180 -11.15 -4.96 -4.35
CA LEU A 180 -11.12 -4.66 -2.91
C LEU A 180 -12.51 -4.22 -2.44
N ASP A 181 -12.74 -4.22 -1.13
CA ASP A 181 -13.94 -3.65 -0.50
C ASP A 181 -15.25 -4.26 -1.02
N ILE A 182 -15.36 -5.58 -0.95
CA ILE A 182 -16.53 -6.34 -1.42
C ILE A 182 -17.68 -6.24 -0.41
N ASN A 183 -17.35 -6.18 0.90
CA ASN A 183 -18.34 -6.25 1.98
C ASN A 183 -18.49 -4.94 2.78
N ASN A 184 -17.56 -3.99 2.62
CA ASN A 184 -17.59 -2.67 3.25
C ASN A 184 -17.11 -1.62 2.27
N TRP A 185 -17.19 -0.35 2.69
CA TRP A 185 -16.70 0.77 1.92
C TRP A 185 -15.48 1.36 2.63
N THR A 186 -14.39 1.55 1.88
CA THR A 186 -13.23 2.27 2.37
C THR A 186 -13.58 3.75 2.49
N LEU A 187 -13.72 4.26 3.71
CA LEU A 187 -13.75 5.69 3.98
C LEU A 187 -12.34 6.26 3.75
N CYS A 188 -12.17 7.04 2.68
CA CYS A 188 -10.91 7.66 2.28
C CYS A 188 -10.67 8.94 3.08
N ALA A 189 -10.53 8.78 4.40
CA ALA A 189 -10.43 9.86 5.38
C ALA A 189 -9.16 10.74 5.25
N GLY A 190 -8.25 10.41 4.34
CA GLY A 190 -7.16 11.29 3.92
C GLY A 190 -7.59 12.35 2.89
N SER A 191 -8.85 12.38 2.49
CA SER A 191 -9.39 13.32 1.50
C SER A 191 -10.70 13.96 1.99
N LEU A 192 -11.02 15.14 1.45
CA LEU A 192 -12.27 15.84 1.66
C LEU A 192 -12.79 16.40 0.32
N CYS A 193 -14.11 16.39 0.17
CA CYS A 193 -14.79 17.05 -0.92
C CYS A 193 -15.00 18.54 -0.60
N SER A 194 -15.23 19.36 -1.62
CA SER A 194 -15.40 20.82 -1.51
C SER A 194 -16.60 21.24 -0.67
N ASP A 195 -17.63 20.41 -0.60
CA ASP A 195 -18.80 20.57 0.27
C ASP A 195 -18.57 20.08 1.71
N GLY A 196 -17.38 19.54 1.98
CA GLY A 196 -16.97 18.99 3.25
C GLY A 196 -17.27 17.52 3.44
N GLY A 197 -17.85 16.83 2.46
CA GLY A 197 -18.01 15.37 2.45
C GLY A 197 -16.66 14.64 2.45
N VAL A 198 -16.71 13.35 2.77
CA VAL A 198 -15.54 12.47 2.82
C VAL A 198 -15.72 11.40 1.75
N PRO A 199 -14.78 11.26 0.79
CA PRO A 199 -14.84 10.21 -0.20
C PRO A 199 -14.81 8.83 0.41
N ASN A 200 -15.61 7.94 -0.15
CA ASN A 200 -15.55 6.51 0.08
C ASN A 200 -15.48 5.76 -1.25
N ALA A 201 -14.92 4.55 -1.20
CA ALA A 201 -14.83 3.67 -2.35
C ALA A 201 -15.21 2.23 -1.98
N SER A 202 -15.91 1.54 -2.87
CA SER A 202 -16.24 0.11 -2.71
C SER A 202 -16.42 -0.59 -4.04
N TRP A 203 -16.36 -1.92 -4.03
CA TRP A 203 -16.79 -2.73 -5.18
C TRP A 203 -18.19 -3.27 -4.94
N SER A 204 -19.18 -2.77 -5.70
CA SER A 204 -20.58 -3.15 -5.54
C SER A 204 -21.33 -3.03 -6.85
N GLY A 205 -22.24 -3.98 -7.11
CA GLY A 205 -23.01 -3.98 -8.36
C GLY A 205 -22.15 -4.21 -9.61
N CYS A 206 -21.01 -4.91 -9.48
CA CYS A 206 -20.05 -5.17 -10.56
C CYS A 206 -19.32 -3.92 -11.09
N GLU A 207 -19.19 -2.88 -10.27
CA GLU A 207 -18.44 -1.67 -10.57
C GLU A 207 -17.71 -1.14 -9.33
N LEU A 208 -16.61 -0.41 -9.55
CA LEU A 208 -15.99 0.42 -8.51
C LEU A 208 -16.87 1.64 -8.30
N LYS A 209 -17.38 1.82 -7.09
CA LYS A 209 -18.21 2.97 -6.71
C LYS A 209 -17.39 3.96 -5.90
N VAL A 210 -17.49 5.23 -6.28
CA VAL A 210 -16.98 6.37 -5.51
C VAL A 210 -18.17 7.22 -5.07
N ASP A 211 -18.32 7.41 -3.76
CA ASP A 211 -19.43 8.17 -3.15
C ASP A 211 -18.91 9.03 -1.99
N TRP A 212 -19.78 9.82 -1.38
CA TRP A 212 -19.48 10.74 -0.29
C TRP A 212 -20.23 10.38 0.99
N ASP A 213 -19.56 10.48 2.12
CA ASP A 213 -20.17 10.44 3.45
C ASP A 213 -20.02 11.78 4.17
N GLY A 214 -20.94 12.09 5.08
CA GLY A 214 -20.77 13.19 6.02
C GLY A 214 -19.59 12.93 6.97
N ARG A 215 -18.94 13.99 7.44
CA ARG A 215 -17.76 13.89 8.34
C ARG A 215 -18.04 13.16 9.67
N GLY A 216 -19.30 13.15 10.09
CA GLY A 216 -19.76 12.47 11.31
C GLY A 216 -20.39 11.10 11.06
N ASP A 217 -20.47 10.66 9.79
CA ASP A 217 -21.10 9.39 9.47
C ASP A 217 -20.18 8.23 9.86
N ALA A 218 -20.76 7.25 10.54
CA ALA A 218 -20.06 6.13 11.17
C ALA A 218 -20.82 4.82 10.93
N GLY A 219 -21.38 4.65 9.73
CA GLY A 219 -22.25 3.53 9.38
C GLY A 219 -21.56 2.16 9.49
N GLY A 220 -22.37 1.12 9.69
CA GLY A 220 -21.95 -0.29 9.86
C GLY A 220 -20.96 -0.82 8.81
N GLY A 221 -21.09 -0.31 7.59
CA GLY A 221 -20.27 -0.68 6.44
C GLY A 221 -19.08 0.24 6.18
N LEU A 222 -18.90 1.33 6.93
CA LEU A 222 -17.80 2.27 6.73
C LEU A 222 -16.58 1.87 7.55
N ARG A 223 -15.43 1.79 6.89
CA ARG A 223 -14.14 1.51 7.53
C ARG A 223 -13.06 2.29 6.80
N SER A 224 -12.13 2.93 7.53
CA SER A 224 -10.98 3.53 6.85
C SER A 224 -9.84 2.54 6.70
N ARG A 225 -8.85 2.87 5.85
CA ARG A 225 -7.55 2.20 5.83
C ARG A 225 -6.53 3.15 6.42
N ALA A 226 -5.87 2.76 7.49
CA ALA A 226 -4.76 3.55 8.02
C ALA A 226 -3.58 3.53 7.03
N ALA A 227 -2.97 4.68 6.83
CA ALA A 227 -1.84 4.89 5.95
C ALA A 227 -0.61 5.33 6.76
N VAL A 228 0.56 4.78 6.40
CA VAL A 228 1.86 5.16 6.95
C VAL A 228 2.70 5.73 5.81
N SER A 229 3.24 6.94 5.98
CA SER A 229 4.00 7.69 4.98
C SER A 229 5.28 8.26 5.57
#